data_AF-A0A7W1UCI1-F1
#
_entry.id   AF-A0A7W1UCI1-F1
#
_cell.length_a   1.000
_cell.length_b   1.000
_cell.length_c   1.000
_cell.angle_alpha   90.00
_cell.angle_beta   90.00
_cell.angle_gamma   90.00
#
_symmetry.space_group_name_H-M   'P 1'
#
loop_
_entity.id
_entity.type
_entity.pdbx_description
1 polymer ?
#
loop_
_entity_poly.entity_id
_entity_poly.type
_entity_poly.pdbx_seq_one_letter_code
_entity_poly.pdbx_strand_id
1 'polypeptide(L)'
;METVTARPYSEAQRMEMRSLVNLAGEVIAYYWPMRTFIHHNLLHGLEYLEFEEAVQQGQRFLGGRPYLPNEVFRDYFRTGRIRIEEVDAALQPFTQDKTVLVGNTRITHLEVLRAHLLQGLTAPNHMHQPEAGDPSSEDAALATLTDRLRTILPSSDHQAQVQTAAEADIQALGHDMTVSAWCDRVLGTRIVEQINEELIKWCGAFVDEDHAAWTMPARDLSLYTVWKQLAQHDFSSAFLGIPDWKHKIQALPERSEDSLLMYLEILGIPKALWEDYLSLHLGTMPGWTGFIKWRAEETGYEWQERYPVSLVKYLAIRLFYEGELVRDACRVKLNITGDYPALVAFMREQPHVYSLRQARVTGSLTPEFRRQVDRLRYGSPRDRHAAWRMLADRYHTHLHVEDEHKKCQSHAWRLLRLADMLQIPPQAMIDGAPGELQVLLRWLDDFPETRHGPVWLQAFEAGYRQTLLETLKPNIRKSFSATDLGQGSVAEVRPLTQAIFCIDVRSEGFRRHLEEIGGYETLGFAGFFAIPFRFRPFGSHHETDQCPVLLKPKHIVREVPRAYQSLEAEKHLAGKRFLQTGHQLLYDLKENVITPYVMVEAM
;
A
#
# COMPACT_ATOMS: atom_id res chain seq x y z
N MET A 1 -16.86 35.66 11.42
CA MET A 1 -17.74 34.49 11.58
C MET A 1 -18.84 34.64 10.55
N GLU A 2 -18.55 34.26 9.30
CA GLU A 2 -19.57 34.20 8.25
C GLU A 2 -20.19 32.82 8.32
N THR A 3 -21.41 32.76 8.83
CA THR A 3 -22.27 31.59 8.65
C THR A 3 -22.52 31.46 7.15
N VAL A 4 -21.79 30.55 6.48
CA VAL A 4 -22.08 30.16 5.11
C VAL A 4 -23.50 29.60 5.11
N THR A 5 -24.46 30.39 4.68
CA THR A 5 -25.82 29.93 4.42
C THR A 5 -25.72 28.95 3.26
N ALA A 6 -25.67 27.65 3.57
CA ALA A 6 -25.57 26.59 2.59
C ALA A 6 -26.72 26.74 1.58
N ARG A 7 -26.36 27.06 0.34
CA ARG A 7 -27.32 27.05 -0.76
C ARG A 7 -27.80 25.60 -0.90
N PRO A 8 -29.11 25.32 -0.93
CA PRO A 8 -29.57 23.94 -0.99
C PRO A 8 -29.08 23.31 -2.30
N TYR A 9 -28.34 22.19 -2.20
CA TYR A 9 -27.91 21.45 -3.37
C TYR A 9 -29.12 20.83 -4.08
N SER A 10 -29.07 20.81 -5.41
CA SER A 10 -30.10 20.18 -6.25
C SER A 10 -30.01 18.66 -6.17
N GLU A 11 -31.10 17.97 -6.51
CA GLU A 11 -31.08 16.50 -6.57
C GLU A 11 -30.10 15.98 -7.64
N ALA A 12 -29.94 16.72 -8.74
CA ALA A 12 -28.95 16.40 -9.77
C ALA A 12 -27.51 16.38 -9.21
N GLN A 13 -27.13 17.38 -8.40
CA GLN A 13 -25.82 17.42 -7.75
C GLN A 13 -25.63 16.25 -6.77
N ARG A 14 -26.67 15.86 -6.04
CA ARG A 14 -26.60 14.70 -5.13
C ARG A 14 -26.43 13.39 -5.90
N MET A 15 -27.14 13.24 -7.03
CA MET A 15 -27.00 12.05 -7.89
C MET A 15 -25.60 11.98 -8.53
N GLU A 16 -25.09 13.11 -9.03
CA GLU A 16 -23.71 13.24 -9.53
C GLU A 16 -22.71 12.84 -8.46
N MET A 17 -22.87 13.34 -7.22
CA MET A 17 -22.00 13.01 -6.10
C MET A 17 -22.02 11.51 -5.76
N ARG A 18 -23.21 10.87 -5.75
CA ARG A 18 -23.31 9.41 -5.54
C ARG A 18 -22.60 8.63 -6.63
N SER A 19 -22.77 9.02 -7.89
CA SER A 19 -22.10 8.39 -9.03
C SER A 19 -20.59 8.51 -8.92
N LEU A 20 -20.09 9.68 -8.56
CA LEU A 20 -18.67 9.94 -8.39
C LEU A 20 -18.07 9.15 -7.22
N VAL A 21 -18.78 9.02 -6.10
CA VAL A 21 -18.35 8.17 -4.98
C VAL A 21 -18.30 6.69 -5.37
N ASN A 22 -19.22 6.22 -6.19
CA ASN A 22 -19.19 4.85 -6.70
C ASN A 22 -17.96 4.62 -7.59
N LEU A 23 -17.67 5.55 -8.51
CA LEU A 23 -16.49 5.51 -9.37
C LEU A 23 -15.19 5.55 -8.56
N ALA A 24 -15.08 6.49 -7.61
CA ALA A 24 -13.95 6.55 -6.68
C ALA A 24 -13.80 5.28 -5.81
N GLY A 25 -14.89 4.53 -5.63
CA GLY A 25 -14.89 3.26 -4.92
C GLY A 25 -14.35 2.08 -5.74
N GLU A 26 -14.16 2.21 -7.07
CA GLU A 26 -13.70 1.11 -7.93
C GLU A 26 -12.31 0.60 -7.54
N VAL A 27 -11.42 1.50 -7.11
CA VAL A 27 -10.06 1.15 -6.64
C VAL A 27 -10.05 0.29 -5.38
N ILE A 28 -11.19 0.18 -4.68
CA ILE A 28 -11.33 -0.57 -3.43
C ILE A 28 -11.97 -1.94 -3.71
N ALA A 29 -11.28 -2.98 -3.25
CA ALA A 29 -11.74 -4.35 -3.29
C ALA A 29 -12.89 -4.59 -2.28
N TYR A 30 -13.84 -5.47 -2.61
CA TYR A 30 -14.89 -5.85 -1.68
C TYR A 30 -14.34 -6.63 -0.48
N TYR A 31 -14.89 -6.39 0.70
CA TYR A 31 -14.66 -7.22 1.88
C TYR A 31 -16.00 -7.62 2.49
N TRP A 32 -16.18 -8.90 2.80
CA TRP A 32 -17.38 -9.42 3.46
C TRP A 32 -17.03 -9.90 4.88
N PRO A 33 -18.01 -10.17 5.76
CA PRO A 33 -17.74 -10.71 7.09
C PRO A 33 -16.97 -12.02 6.96
N MET A 34 -15.69 -12.00 7.35
CA MET A 34 -14.84 -13.17 7.25
C MET A 34 -15.18 -14.14 8.39
N ARG A 35 -16.01 -15.14 8.08
CA ARG A 35 -16.30 -16.26 9.00
C ARG A 35 -15.22 -17.34 9.00
N THR A 36 -14.36 -17.33 7.98
CA THR A 36 -13.25 -18.27 7.78
C THR A 36 -12.06 -17.52 7.15
N PHE A 37 -10.84 -18.01 7.38
CA PHE A 37 -9.65 -17.44 6.77
C PHE A 37 -9.66 -17.63 5.25
N ILE A 38 -9.68 -16.53 4.50
CA ILE A 38 -9.62 -16.50 3.03
C ILE A 38 -8.66 -15.38 2.63
N HIS A 39 -7.83 -15.60 1.61
CA HIS A 39 -7.00 -14.54 1.03
C HIS A 39 -7.85 -13.71 0.07
N HIS A 40 -7.83 -12.39 0.19
CA HIS A 40 -8.48 -11.48 -0.75
C HIS A 40 -7.42 -10.65 -1.46
N ASN A 41 -7.47 -10.61 -2.80
CA ASN A 41 -6.57 -9.77 -3.57
C ASN A 41 -6.98 -8.30 -3.38
N LEU A 42 -6.08 -7.49 -2.82
CA LEU A 42 -6.31 -6.06 -2.64
C LEU A 42 -6.47 -5.31 -3.98
N LEU A 43 -5.93 -5.87 -5.07
CA LEU A 43 -6.03 -5.32 -6.41
C LEU A 43 -7.25 -5.83 -7.19
N HIS A 44 -8.17 -6.59 -6.56
CA HIS A 44 -9.35 -7.12 -7.25
C HIS A 44 -10.21 -6.01 -7.88
N GLY A 45 -10.24 -4.82 -7.27
CA GLY A 45 -10.93 -3.65 -7.84
C GLY A 45 -10.32 -3.13 -9.15
N LEU A 46 -9.11 -3.57 -9.50
CA LEU A 46 -8.30 -3.08 -10.62
C LEU A 46 -8.05 -4.16 -11.69
N GLU A 47 -8.78 -5.29 -11.66
CA GLU A 47 -8.61 -6.41 -12.62
C GLU A 47 -8.94 -6.05 -14.07
N TYR A 48 -9.56 -4.89 -14.30
CA TYR A 48 -9.81 -4.35 -15.64
C TYR A 48 -8.58 -3.67 -16.26
N LEU A 49 -7.51 -3.47 -15.49
CA LEU A 49 -6.24 -2.90 -15.94
C LEU A 49 -5.21 -4.00 -16.19
N GLU A 50 -4.21 -3.70 -17.03
CA GLU A 50 -3.02 -4.54 -17.14
C GLU A 50 -2.23 -4.55 -15.82
N PHE A 51 -1.46 -5.62 -15.56
CA PHE A 51 -0.82 -5.82 -14.25
C PHE A 51 0.03 -4.62 -13.83
N GLU A 52 0.88 -4.09 -14.70
CA GLU A 52 1.75 -2.94 -14.36
C GLU A 52 0.95 -1.70 -13.98
N GLU A 53 -0.17 -1.44 -14.67
CA GLU A 53 -1.05 -0.31 -14.39
C GLU A 53 -1.82 -0.53 -13.08
N ALA A 54 -2.35 -1.74 -12.86
CA ALA A 54 -3.05 -2.12 -11.64
C ALA A 54 -2.15 -1.97 -10.41
N VAL A 55 -0.88 -2.39 -10.48
CA VAL A 55 0.02 -2.26 -9.34
C VAL A 55 0.45 -0.80 -9.11
N GLN A 56 0.58 0.01 -10.16
CA GLN A 56 0.82 1.46 -10.03
C GLN A 56 -0.35 2.17 -9.35
N GLN A 57 -1.59 1.91 -9.78
CA GLN A 57 -2.78 2.47 -9.13
C GLN A 57 -2.95 1.94 -7.70
N GLY A 58 -2.67 0.66 -7.47
CA GLY A 58 -2.66 0.06 -6.13
C GLY A 58 -1.65 0.70 -5.19
N GLN A 59 -0.43 1.00 -5.66
CA GLN A 59 0.56 1.73 -4.87
C GLN A 59 0.08 3.14 -4.54
N ARG A 60 -0.47 3.85 -5.54
CA ARG A 60 -0.95 5.22 -5.41
C ARG A 60 -2.08 5.33 -4.38
N PHE A 61 -3.11 4.48 -4.49
CA PHE A 61 -4.31 4.60 -3.65
C PHE A 61 -4.26 3.78 -2.35
N LEU A 62 -3.57 2.63 -2.34
CA LEU A 62 -3.54 1.72 -1.20
C LEU A 62 -2.23 1.76 -0.40
N GLY A 63 -1.21 2.47 -0.89
CA GLY A 63 0.08 2.65 -0.19
C GLY A 63 0.96 1.39 -0.11
N GLY A 64 0.60 0.33 -0.82
CA GLY A 64 1.37 -0.92 -0.87
C GLY A 64 2.67 -0.80 -1.67
N ARG A 65 3.64 -1.69 -1.41
CA ARG A 65 4.85 -1.80 -2.25
C ARG A 65 4.59 -2.81 -3.38
N PRO A 66 4.65 -2.37 -4.66
CA PRO A 66 4.41 -3.23 -5.83
C PRO A 66 5.30 -4.47 -5.93
N TYR A 67 6.56 -4.27 -5.59
CA TYR A 67 7.65 -5.18 -5.86
C TYR A 67 8.44 -5.42 -4.58
N LEU A 68 9.12 -6.57 -4.51
CA LEU A 68 10.09 -6.83 -3.46
C LEU A 68 11.24 -5.79 -3.53
N PRO A 69 11.90 -5.50 -2.40
CA PRO A 69 13.08 -4.63 -2.40
C PRO A 69 14.15 -5.14 -3.37
N ASN A 70 14.87 -4.23 -4.04
CA ASN A 70 15.93 -4.57 -5.00
C ASN A 70 16.97 -5.53 -4.42
N GLU A 71 17.34 -5.38 -3.15
CA GLU A 71 18.29 -6.27 -2.48
C GLU A 71 17.83 -7.74 -2.44
N VAL A 72 16.53 -8.00 -2.30
CA VAL A 72 15.99 -9.37 -2.33
C VAL A 72 16.18 -9.99 -3.72
N PHE A 73 16.01 -9.20 -4.79
CA PHE A 73 16.27 -9.66 -6.14
C PHE A 73 17.76 -9.82 -6.43
N ARG A 74 18.62 -8.92 -5.90
CA ARG A 74 20.08 -9.07 -5.97
C ARG A 74 20.54 -10.34 -5.25
N ASP A 75 19.92 -10.72 -4.13
CA ASP A 75 20.15 -12.00 -3.47
C ASP A 75 19.71 -13.19 -4.33
N TYR A 76 18.56 -13.11 -5.00
CA TYR A 76 18.14 -14.13 -5.96
C TYR A 76 19.10 -14.27 -7.15
N PHE A 77 19.68 -13.17 -7.62
CA PHE A 77 20.75 -13.21 -8.62
C PHE A 77 22.02 -13.87 -8.06
N ARG A 78 22.51 -13.46 -6.88
CA ARG A 78 23.69 -14.02 -6.22
C ARG A 78 23.57 -15.52 -5.93
N THR A 79 22.35 -15.99 -5.63
CA THR A 79 22.07 -17.42 -5.37
C THR A 79 21.76 -18.23 -6.63
N GLY A 80 21.81 -17.61 -7.82
CA GLY A 80 21.57 -18.27 -9.11
C GLY A 80 20.10 -18.55 -9.43
N ARG A 81 19.15 -18.01 -8.65
CA ARG A 81 17.71 -18.08 -8.94
C ARG A 81 17.31 -17.16 -10.09
N ILE A 82 18.06 -16.09 -10.31
CA ILE A 82 18.02 -15.24 -11.50
C ILE A 82 19.41 -15.34 -12.15
N ARG A 83 19.49 -15.62 -13.45
CA ARG A 83 20.75 -15.68 -14.20
C ARG A 83 20.93 -14.44 -15.06
N ILE A 84 22.17 -14.27 -15.54
CA ILE A 84 22.57 -13.09 -16.28
C ILE A 84 21.83 -12.95 -17.61
N GLU A 85 21.49 -14.07 -18.26
CA GLU A 85 20.78 -14.09 -19.53
C GLU A 85 19.35 -13.55 -19.37
N GLU A 86 18.70 -13.84 -18.24
CA GLU A 86 17.36 -13.31 -17.95
C GLU A 86 17.39 -11.82 -17.62
N VAL A 87 18.43 -11.37 -16.91
CA VAL A 87 18.66 -9.94 -16.64
C VAL A 87 18.87 -9.17 -17.93
N ASP A 88 19.77 -9.66 -18.79
CA ASP A 88 20.07 -9.01 -20.07
C ASP A 88 18.82 -8.97 -20.96
N ALA A 89 18.03 -10.06 -21.00
CA ALA A 89 16.79 -10.11 -21.77
C ALA A 89 15.72 -9.14 -21.23
N ALA A 90 15.56 -9.02 -19.91
CA ALA A 90 14.62 -8.09 -19.28
C ALA A 90 15.03 -6.62 -19.46
N LEU A 91 16.33 -6.34 -19.57
CA LEU A 91 16.84 -4.99 -19.80
C LEU A 91 16.72 -4.53 -21.25
N GLN A 92 16.66 -5.43 -22.24
CA GLN A 92 16.64 -5.08 -23.67
C GLN A 92 15.65 -3.93 -24.03
N PRO A 93 14.39 -3.92 -23.57
CA PRO A 93 13.44 -2.85 -23.90
C PRO A 93 13.85 -1.45 -23.42
N PHE A 94 14.74 -1.36 -22.43
CA PHE A 94 15.24 -0.12 -21.84
C PHE A 94 16.58 0.33 -22.44
N THR A 95 17.21 -0.53 -23.25
CA THR A 95 18.51 -0.23 -23.86
C THR A 95 18.39 0.67 -25.07
N GLN A 96 19.49 1.38 -25.36
CA GLN A 96 19.64 2.22 -26.55
C GLN A 96 20.89 1.72 -27.25
N ASP A 97 20.89 1.68 -28.59
CA ASP A 97 22.09 1.34 -29.37
C ASP A 97 23.08 2.52 -29.36
N LYS A 98 23.65 2.77 -28.19
CA LYS A 98 24.61 3.84 -27.92
C LYS A 98 25.76 3.28 -27.09
N THR A 99 26.94 3.83 -27.36
CA THR A 99 28.17 3.46 -26.67
C THR A 99 28.99 4.68 -26.34
N VAL A 100 29.66 4.63 -25.20
CA VAL A 100 30.61 5.66 -24.73
C VAL A 100 32.00 5.04 -24.69
N LEU A 101 33.01 5.79 -25.10
CA LEU A 101 34.41 5.39 -24.93
C LEU A 101 34.90 5.98 -23.61
N VAL A 102 35.59 5.20 -22.77
CA VAL A 102 36.29 5.72 -21.60
C VAL A 102 37.68 5.10 -21.59
N GLY A 103 38.71 5.93 -21.81
CA GLY A 103 40.05 5.44 -22.12
C GLY A 103 40.04 4.60 -23.41
N ASN A 104 40.39 3.32 -23.30
CA ASN A 104 40.37 2.38 -24.44
C ASN A 104 39.18 1.41 -24.40
N THR A 105 38.26 1.56 -23.44
CA THR A 105 37.15 0.63 -23.25
C THR A 105 35.86 1.22 -23.82
N ARG A 106 35.16 0.44 -24.65
CA ARG A 106 33.85 0.79 -25.19
C ARG A 106 32.77 0.25 -24.23
N ILE A 107 31.99 1.15 -23.65
CA ILE A 107 30.90 0.86 -22.73
C ILE A 107 29.57 1.00 -23.45
N THR A 108 28.74 -0.03 -23.42
CA THR A 108 27.38 -0.03 -23.98
C THR A 108 26.35 0.46 -22.97
N HIS A 109 25.21 0.97 -23.46
CA HIS A 109 24.11 1.35 -22.56
C HIS A 109 23.63 0.17 -21.70
N LEU A 110 23.52 -1.04 -22.29
CA LEU A 110 23.13 -2.26 -21.58
C LEU A 110 24.06 -2.57 -20.40
N GLU A 111 25.38 -2.45 -20.58
CA GLU A 111 26.36 -2.69 -19.52
C GLU A 111 26.17 -1.76 -18.31
N VAL A 112 25.82 -0.49 -18.57
CA VAL A 112 25.56 0.49 -17.51
C VAL A 112 24.27 0.16 -16.77
N LEU A 113 23.17 -0.11 -17.49
CA LEU A 113 21.90 -0.48 -16.87
C LEU A 113 22.01 -1.77 -16.05
N ARG A 114 22.72 -2.77 -16.59
CA ARG A 114 23.00 -4.03 -15.90
C ARG A 114 23.79 -3.79 -14.62
N ALA A 115 24.90 -3.06 -14.68
CA ALA A 115 25.70 -2.76 -13.49
C ALA A 115 24.86 -2.02 -12.43
N HIS A 116 24.02 -1.09 -12.85
CA HIS A 116 23.12 -0.36 -11.96
C HIS A 116 22.07 -1.27 -11.31
N LEU A 117 21.43 -2.15 -12.07
CA LEU A 117 20.44 -3.11 -11.58
C LEU A 117 21.07 -4.04 -10.53
N LEU A 118 22.21 -4.66 -10.86
CA LEU A 118 22.85 -5.69 -10.05
C LEU A 118 23.48 -5.18 -8.75
N GLN A 119 24.06 -3.97 -8.74
CA GLN A 119 24.78 -3.42 -7.57
C GLN A 119 24.07 -2.27 -6.87
N GLY A 120 23.05 -1.67 -7.48
CA GLY A 120 22.45 -0.45 -6.93
C GLY A 120 23.43 0.70 -6.93
N LEU A 121 23.76 1.22 -8.11
CA LEU A 121 24.63 2.40 -8.27
C LEU A 121 23.91 3.71 -7.89
N THR A 122 23.26 3.70 -6.73
CA THR A 122 22.72 4.86 -6.03
C THR A 122 23.67 5.12 -4.87
N ALA A 123 24.23 6.33 -4.77
CA ALA A 123 25.19 6.60 -3.71
C ALA A 123 24.55 6.41 -2.33
N PRO A 124 25.26 5.81 -1.36
CA PRO A 124 24.74 5.61 -0.02
C PRO A 124 24.43 6.94 0.67
N ASN A 125 23.33 6.98 1.43
CA ASN A 125 22.86 8.18 2.16
C ASN A 125 23.92 8.78 3.09
N HIS A 126 24.88 7.98 3.54
CA HIS A 126 26.05 8.40 4.30
C HIS A 126 27.30 7.84 3.64
N MET A 127 28.03 8.68 2.90
CA MET A 127 29.38 8.36 2.49
C MET A 127 30.31 8.62 3.68
N HIS A 128 31.00 7.58 4.17
CA HIS A 128 31.96 7.72 5.25
C HIS A 128 33.05 8.72 4.84
N GLN A 129 33.33 9.70 5.70
CA GLN A 129 34.56 10.49 5.58
C GLN A 129 35.73 9.56 5.87
N PRO A 130 36.82 9.60 5.09
CA PRO A 130 38.00 8.79 5.38
C PRO A 130 38.45 9.07 6.82
N GLU A 131 38.63 8.01 7.61
CA GLU A 131 39.20 8.13 8.96
C GLU A 131 40.57 8.81 8.86
N ALA A 132 40.97 9.55 9.91
CA ALA A 132 42.23 10.28 9.95
C ALA A 132 43.44 9.33 9.87
N GLY A 133 43.82 8.99 8.63
CA GLY A 133 44.92 8.12 8.21
C GLY A 133 45.25 8.36 6.74
N ASP A 134 46.26 7.68 6.19
CA ASP A 134 46.57 7.79 4.77
C ASP A 134 45.38 7.28 3.92
N PRO A 135 44.89 8.05 2.93
CA PRO A 135 43.78 7.63 2.09
C PRO A 135 44.14 6.34 1.36
N SER A 136 43.21 5.39 1.30
CA SER A 136 43.37 4.24 0.41
C SER A 136 43.47 4.72 -1.06
N SER A 137 43.99 3.89 -1.95
CA SER A 137 44.02 4.21 -3.39
C SER A 137 42.62 4.50 -3.95
N GLU A 138 41.57 3.91 -3.38
CA GLU A 138 40.17 4.17 -3.76
C GLU A 138 39.71 5.55 -3.27
N ASP A 139 40.06 5.94 -2.03
CA ASP A 139 39.69 7.24 -1.47
C ASP A 139 40.35 8.39 -2.22
N ALA A 140 41.62 8.21 -2.64
CA ALA A 140 42.33 9.19 -3.46
C ALA A 140 41.70 9.37 -4.84
N ALA A 141 41.29 8.28 -5.49
CA ALA A 141 40.57 8.32 -6.76
C ALA A 141 39.21 9.01 -6.63
N LEU A 142 38.46 8.71 -5.56
CA LEU A 142 37.17 9.33 -5.28
C LEU A 142 37.30 10.84 -5.08
N ALA A 143 38.26 11.29 -4.27
CA ALA A 143 38.49 12.71 -4.02
C ALA A 143 38.87 13.46 -5.31
N THR A 144 39.79 12.89 -6.10
CA THR A 144 40.26 13.48 -7.36
C THR A 144 39.12 13.63 -8.38
N LEU A 145 38.31 12.58 -8.56
CA LEU A 145 37.17 12.63 -9.47
C LEU A 145 36.08 13.57 -8.96
N THR A 146 35.85 13.64 -7.65
CA THR A 146 34.91 14.59 -7.03
C THR A 146 35.27 16.03 -7.38
N ASP A 147 36.54 16.41 -7.20
CA ASP A 147 37.03 17.75 -7.53
C ASP A 147 36.92 18.06 -9.02
N ARG A 148 37.22 17.06 -9.87
CA ARG A 148 37.08 17.22 -11.32
C ARG A 148 35.63 17.44 -11.72
N LEU A 149 34.69 16.63 -11.21
CA LEU A 149 33.26 16.75 -11.51
C LEU A 149 32.69 18.11 -11.09
N ARG A 150 33.18 18.70 -10.00
CA ARG A 150 32.78 20.06 -9.56
C ARG A 150 33.10 21.15 -10.58
N THR A 151 34.11 20.94 -11.44
CA THR A 151 34.48 21.89 -12.51
C THR A 151 33.76 21.62 -13.83
N ILE A 152 33.31 20.38 -14.03
CA ILE A 152 32.70 19.89 -15.28
C ILE A 152 31.17 19.98 -15.27
N LEU A 153 30.55 19.66 -14.13
CA LEU A 153 29.10 19.65 -14.01
C LEU A 153 28.58 21.08 -13.84
N PRO A 154 27.47 21.44 -14.50
CA PRO A 154 26.85 22.75 -14.30
C PRO A 154 26.42 22.88 -12.84
N SER A 155 26.72 24.02 -12.20
CA SER A 155 26.20 24.34 -10.88
C SER A 155 24.68 24.27 -10.91
N SER A 156 24.09 23.49 -10.03
CA SER A 156 22.63 23.36 -10.00
C SER A 156 22.02 24.69 -9.56
N ASP A 157 21.03 25.19 -10.30
CA ASP A 157 20.21 26.30 -9.83
C ASP A 157 19.28 25.78 -8.72
N HIS A 158 19.76 25.87 -7.49
CA HIS A 158 19.05 25.39 -6.31
C HIS A 158 17.69 26.11 -6.13
N GLN A 159 17.58 27.37 -6.54
CA GLN A 159 16.32 28.09 -6.47
C GLN A 159 15.31 27.49 -7.46
N ALA A 160 15.74 27.21 -8.69
CA ALA A 160 14.92 26.51 -9.68
C ALA A 160 14.54 25.09 -9.23
N GLN A 161 15.45 24.36 -8.55
CA GLN A 161 15.17 23.03 -8.02
C GLN A 161 14.10 23.04 -6.92
N VAL A 162 14.20 23.94 -5.95
CA VAL A 162 13.19 24.07 -4.88
C VAL A 162 11.84 24.46 -5.47
N GLN A 163 11.82 25.35 -6.47
CA GLN A 163 10.60 25.70 -7.20
C GLN A 163 10.00 24.50 -7.96
N THR A 164 10.85 23.73 -8.65
CA THR A 164 10.42 22.55 -9.42
C THR A 164 9.83 21.49 -8.50
N ALA A 165 10.47 21.24 -7.35
CA ALA A 165 9.96 20.30 -6.35
C ALA A 165 8.62 20.76 -5.75
N ALA A 166 8.47 22.06 -5.46
CA ALA A 166 7.21 22.63 -4.99
C ALA A 166 6.10 22.50 -6.04
N GLU A 167 6.40 22.75 -7.32
CA GLU A 167 5.40 22.59 -8.39
C GLU A 167 5.02 21.12 -8.60
N ALA A 168 5.97 20.17 -8.48
CA ALA A 168 5.66 18.75 -8.51
C ALA A 168 4.71 18.34 -7.37
N ASP A 169 4.98 18.79 -6.14
CA ASP A 169 4.08 18.54 -5.00
C ASP A 169 2.72 19.25 -5.14
N ILE A 170 2.65 20.39 -5.84
CA ILE A 170 1.37 21.05 -6.20
C ILE A 170 0.55 20.19 -7.16
N GLN A 171 1.18 19.61 -8.19
CA GLN A 171 0.48 18.72 -9.13
C GLN A 171 0.03 17.43 -8.45
N ALA A 172 0.79 16.94 -7.47
CA ALA A 172 0.43 15.79 -6.66
C ALA A 172 -0.70 16.08 -5.64
N LEU A 173 -0.89 17.33 -5.22
CA LEU A 173 -1.92 17.70 -4.26
C LEU A 173 -3.31 17.47 -4.85
N GLY A 174 -4.12 16.69 -4.16
CA GLY A 174 -5.46 16.31 -4.61
C GLY A 174 -5.51 15.09 -5.53
N HIS A 175 -4.41 14.81 -6.24
CA HIS A 175 -4.27 13.66 -7.15
C HIS A 175 -3.60 12.46 -6.45
N ASP A 176 -2.42 12.64 -5.86
CA ASP A 176 -1.64 11.60 -5.19
C ASP A 176 -1.63 11.75 -3.66
N MET A 177 -2.05 12.91 -3.16
CA MET A 177 -1.97 13.26 -1.75
C MET A 177 -3.16 14.13 -1.32
N THR A 178 -3.80 13.79 -0.20
CA THR A 178 -4.87 14.61 0.39
C THR A 178 -4.30 15.86 1.06
N VAL A 179 -5.14 16.86 1.32
CA VAL A 179 -4.69 18.07 2.04
C VAL A 179 -4.33 17.78 3.51
N SER A 180 -4.98 16.79 4.13
CA SER A 180 -4.56 16.25 5.44
C SER A 180 -3.18 15.60 5.40
N ALA A 181 -2.88 14.77 4.40
CA ALA A 181 -1.58 14.14 4.24
C ALA A 181 -0.48 15.18 3.95
N TRP A 182 -0.81 16.23 3.19
CA TRP A 182 0.08 17.38 3.00
C TRP A 182 0.40 18.07 4.33
N CYS A 183 -0.60 18.33 5.18
CA CYS A 183 -0.37 18.89 6.51
C CYS A 183 0.53 18.00 7.37
N ASP A 184 0.36 16.68 7.32
CA ASP A 184 1.22 15.76 8.08
C ASP A 184 2.67 15.82 7.58
N ARG A 185 2.87 15.80 6.25
CA ARG A 185 4.20 15.87 5.61
C ARG A 185 4.93 17.20 5.82
N VAL A 186 4.20 18.32 5.88
CA VAL A 186 4.80 19.67 5.88
C VAL A 186 4.76 20.32 7.26
N LEU A 187 3.66 20.13 7.99
CA LEU A 187 3.45 20.74 9.30
C LEU A 187 3.77 19.80 10.45
N GLY A 188 4.03 18.52 10.19
CA GLY A 188 4.30 17.51 11.21
C GLY A 188 3.10 17.29 12.12
N THR A 189 1.89 17.33 11.54
CA THR A 189 0.65 16.94 12.20
C THR A 189 0.45 15.42 12.12
N ARG A 190 -0.64 14.91 12.70
CA ARG A 190 -1.08 13.50 12.62
C ARG A 190 -2.57 13.45 12.23
N ILE A 191 -3.00 14.34 11.33
CA ILE A 191 -4.40 14.53 10.97
C ILE A 191 -4.95 13.26 10.33
N VAL A 192 -4.21 12.63 9.40
CA VAL A 192 -4.68 11.40 8.72
C VAL A 192 -4.94 10.30 9.74
N GLU A 193 -4.03 10.12 10.70
CA GLU A 193 -4.16 9.14 11.77
C GLU A 193 -5.32 9.46 12.72
N GLN A 194 -5.47 10.72 13.14
CA GLN A 194 -6.59 11.17 13.98
C GLN A 194 -7.95 10.90 13.31
N ILE A 195 -8.06 11.21 12.01
CA ILE A 195 -9.28 10.91 11.25
C ILE A 195 -9.51 9.39 11.20
N ASN A 196 -8.47 8.60 10.97
CA ASN A 196 -8.59 7.14 10.93
C ASN A 196 -9.06 6.57 12.28
N GLU A 197 -8.49 7.01 13.39
CA GLU A 197 -8.89 6.60 14.74
C GLU A 197 -10.38 6.92 15.02
N GLU A 198 -10.83 8.12 14.65
CA GLU A 198 -12.24 8.49 14.76
C GLU A 198 -13.13 7.60 13.90
N LEU A 199 -12.79 7.39 12.63
CA LEU A 199 -13.58 6.57 11.75
C LEU A 199 -13.57 5.09 12.18
N ILE A 200 -12.47 4.56 12.73
CA ILE A 200 -12.41 3.20 13.30
C ILE A 200 -13.39 3.08 14.46
N LYS A 201 -13.40 4.04 15.39
CA LYS A 201 -14.33 4.09 16.52
C LYS A 201 -15.79 4.05 16.05
N TRP A 202 -16.15 4.93 15.11
CA TRP A 202 -17.52 5.05 14.61
C TRP A 202 -17.95 3.86 13.73
N CYS A 203 -17.07 3.39 12.84
CA CYS A 203 -17.38 2.25 11.98
C CYS A 203 -17.48 0.96 12.80
N GLY A 204 -16.53 0.71 13.72
CA GLY A 204 -16.53 -0.47 14.57
C GLY A 204 -17.80 -0.59 15.40
N ALA A 205 -18.26 0.50 16.02
CA ALA A 205 -19.51 0.51 16.76
C ALA A 205 -20.76 0.37 15.87
N PHE A 206 -20.77 0.99 14.69
CA PHE A 206 -21.95 1.00 13.81
C PHE A 206 -22.13 -0.31 13.04
N VAL A 207 -21.05 -0.97 12.63
CA VAL A 207 -21.12 -2.16 11.77
C VAL A 207 -21.11 -3.49 12.53
N ASP A 208 -20.95 -3.46 13.84
CA ASP A 208 -20.94 -4.63 14.72
C ASP A 208 -22.19 -5.54 14.53
N GLU A 209 -22.04 -6.83 14.30
CA GLU A 209 -23.19 -7.73 14.08
C GLU A 209 -23.76 -8.28 15.39
N ASP A 210 -23.96 -7.38 16.37
CA ASP A 210 -24.33 -7.65 17.77
C ASP A 210 -23.34 -8.61 18.47
N HIS A 211 -22.04 -8.47 18.17
CA HIS A 211 -21.00 -9.18 18.90
C HIS A 211 -20.62 -8.44 20.19
N ALA A 212 -20.77 -7.12 20.22
CA ALA A 212 -20.50 -6.33 21.41
C ALA A 212 -21.66 -6.40 22.40
N ALA A 213 -21.35 -6.60 23.69
CA ALA A 213 -22.37 -6.58 24.75
C ALA A 213 -23.08 -5.21 24.86
N TRP A 214 -22.41 -4.12 24.48
CA TRP A 214 -22.96 -2.77 24.45
C TRP A 214 -23.13 -2.30 23.00
N THR A 215 -24.39 -2.16 22.58
CA THR A 215 -24.74 -1.70 21.24
C THR A 215 -24.69 -0.18 21.12
N MET A 216 -24.37 0.33 19.93
CA MET A 216 -24.43 1.75 19.62
C MET A 216 -25.86 2.32 19.81
N PRO A 217 -26.06 3.42 20.56
CA PRO A 217 -27.36 4.08 20.67
C PRO A 217 -27.85 4.62 19.31
N ALA A 218 -29.17 4.60 19.10
CA ALA A 218 -29.82 5.10 17.87
C ALA A 218 -29.32 4.46 16.56
N ARG A 219 -28.69 3.28 16.63
CA ARG A 219 -28.09 2.58 15.49
C ARG A 219 -29.06 2.30 14.35
N ASP A 220 -30.37 2.27 14.62
CA ASP A 220 -31.47 2.18 13.65
C ASP A 220 -31.49 3.33 12.63
N LEU A 221 -30.80 4.44 12.90
CA LEU A 221 -30.54 5.49 11.93
C LEU A 221 -29.33 5.13 11.04
N SER A 222 -29.10 5.92 9.99
CA SER A 222 -27.91 5.71 9.15
C SER A 222 -26.61 6.15 9.84
N LEU A 223 -25.47 5.57 9.45
CA LEU A 223 -24.14 5.89 10.03
C LEU A 223 -23.91 7.39 10.22
N TYR A 224 -24.17 8.19 9.18
CA TYR A 224 -23.98 9.64 9.23
C TYR A 224 -24.92 10.32 10.23
N THR A 225 -26.19 9.92 10.26
CA THR A 225 -27.19 10.48 11.15
C THR A 225 -26.88 10.16 12.61
N VAL A 226 -26.49 8.91 12.90
CA VAL A 226 -26.09 8.50 14.25
C VAL A 226 -24.85 9.26 14.69
N TRP A 227 -23.82 9.30 13.83
CA TRP A 227 -22.61 10.06 14.10
C TRP A 227 -22.94 11.53 14.40
N LYS A 228 -23.74 12.19 13.55
CA LYS A 228 -24.12 13.60 13.75
C LYS A 228 -24.87 13.81 15.06
N GLN A 229 -25.67 12.85 15.54
CA GLN A 229 -26.37 12.97 16.83
C GLN A 229 -25.44 12.72 18.02
N LEU A 230 -24.68 11.63 18.00
CA LEU A 230 -23.88 11.19 19.14
C LEU A 230 -22.57 11.96 19.27
N ALA A 231 -21.94 12.30 18.15
CA ALA A 231 -20.66 13.00 18.16
C ALA A 231 -20.75 14.29 18.96
N GLN A 232 -21.88 15.02 18.92
CA GLN A 232 -22.20 16.24 19.72
C GLN A 232 -22.01 16.12 21.24
N HIS A 233 -21.94 14.89 21.74
CA HIS A 233 -21.76 14.55 23.15
C HIS A 233 -20.42 13.86 23.43
N ASP A 234 -19.63 13.60 22.39
CA ASP A 234 -18.34 12.93 22.49
C ASP A 234 -17.23 13.93 22.87
N PHE A 235 -16.85 13.90 24.15
CA PHE A 235 -15.78 14.74 24.68
C PHE A 235 -14.40 14.46 24.08
N SER A 236 -14.17 13.30 23.43
CA SER A 236 -12.92 13.04 22.72
C SER A 236 -12.69 14.08 21.61
N SER A 237 -13.77 14.60 21.02
CA SER A 237 -13.71 15.66 19.99
C SER A 237 -13.13 16.98 20.51
N ALA A 238 -13.21 17.26 21.81
CA ALA A 238 -12.55 18.42 22.41
C ALA A 238 -11.02 18.28 22.42
N PHE A 239 -10.51 17.04 22.49
CA PHE A 239 -9.08 16.72 22.45
C PHE A 239 -8.53 16.60 21.02
N LEU A 240 -9.40 16.45 20.01
CA LEU A 240 -9.01 16.46 18.59
C LEU A 240 -8.56 17.84 18.09
N GLY A 241 -8.80 18.92 18.87
CA GLY A 241 -8.40 20.27 18.47
C GLY A 241 -9.37 20.95 17.49
N ILE A 242 -10.63 20.49 17.41
CA ILE A 242 -11.67 21.17 16.63
C ILE A 242 -12.35 22.24 17.51
N PRO A 243 -12.14 23.54 17.25
CA PRO A 243 -12.80 24.59 18.03
C PRO A 243 -14.29 24.61 17.73
N ASP A 244 -15.12 24.86 18.74
CA ASP A 244 -16.59 24.93 18.66
C ASP A 244 -17.24 23.72 17.95
N TRP A 245 -16.62 22.54 18.13
CA TRP A 245 -16.96 21.32 17.40
C TRP A 245 -18.45 20.95 17.49
N LYS A 246 -19.08 21.14 18.66
CA LYS A 246 -20.51 20.85 18.85
C LYS A 246 -21.39 21.69 17.92
N HIS A 247 -21.11 22.99 17.83
CA HIS A 247 -21.87 23.89 16.96
C HIS A 247 -21.63 23.56 15.48
N LYS A 248 -20.40 23.20 15.12
CA LYS A 248 -20.06 22.80 13.74
C LYS A 248 -20.79 21.52 13.31
N ILE A 249 -20.84 20.50 14.16
CA ILE A 249 -21.59 19.26 13.89
C ILE A 249 -23.10 19.55 13.79
N GLN A 250 -23.64 20.40 14.67
CA GLN A 250 -25.04 20.80 14.62
C GLN A 250 -25.40 21.59 13.36
N ALA A 251 -24.47 22.37 12.83
CA ALA A 251 -24.64 23.15 11.60
C ALA A 251 -24.53 22.31 10.32
N LEU A 252 -24.11 21.05 10.40
CA LEU A 252 -24.02 20.17 9.24
C LEU A 252 -25.39 19.93 8.60
N PRO A 253 -25.47 19.78 7.27
CA PRO A 253 -26.68 19.34 6.59
C PRO A 253 -27.25 18.03 7.16
N GLU A 254 -28.55 17.79 6.99
CA GLU A 254 -29.15 16.50 7.40
C GLU A 254 -28.78 15.35 6.45
N ARG A 255 -28.53 15.67 5.17
CA ARG A 255 -28.14 14.69 4.14
C ARG A 255 -26.62 14.59 4.05
N SER A 256 -26.10 13.36 4.03
CA SER A 256 -24.67 13.09 3.90
C SER A 256 -24.06 13.66 2.60
N GLU A 257 -24.81 13.63 1.49
CA GLU A 257 -24.41 14.16 0.20
C GLU A 257 -24.15 15.66 0.27
N ASP A 258 -25.03 16.40 0.96
CA ASP A 258 -24.93 17.84 1.10
C ASP A 258 -23.72 18.20 1.99
N SER A 259 -23.46 17.41 3.04
CA SER A 259 -22.27 17.55 3.88
C SER A 259 -20.98 17.25 3.10
N LEU A 260 -20.99 16.22 2.26
CA LEU A 260 -19.84 15.84 1.43
C LEU A 260 -19.50 16.93 0.40
N LEU A 261 -20.51 17.41 -0.33
CA LEU A 261 -20.37 18.52 -1.28
C LEU A 261 -19.86 19.80 -0.58
N MET A 262 -20.46 20.14 0.56
CA MET A 262 -20.06 21.30 1.35
C MET A 262 -18.59 21.25 1.76
N TYR A 263 -18.08 20.10 2.20
CA TYR A 263 -16.66 19.99 2.59
C TYR A 263 -15.70 19.97 1.40
N LEU A 264 -16.08 19.41 0.26
CA LEU A 264 -15.29 19.53 -0.98
C LEU A 264 -15.17 21.00 -1.43
N GLU A 265 -16.25 21.78 -1.31
CA GLU A 265 -16.26 23.21 -1.60
C GLU A 265 -15.47 24.03 -0.57
N ILE A 266 -15.62 23.72 0.73
CA ILE A 266 -14.87 24.34 1.82
C ILE A 266 -13.36 24.11 1.67
N LEU A 267 -12.95 22.89 1.32
CA LEU A 267 -11.56 22.53 1.07
C LEU A 267 -11.07 23.12 -0.26
N GLY A 268 -11.96 23.63 -1.10
CA GLY A 268 -11.60 24.25 -2.38
C GLY A 268 -11.02 23.27 -3.41
N ILE A 269 -11.30 21.96 -3.29
CA ILE A 269 -10.75 20.95 -4.19
C ILE A 269 -11.32 21.16 -5.60
N PRO A 270 -10.50 21.31 -6.65
CA PRO A 270 -10.97 21.42 -8.02
C PRO A 270 -11.82 20.21 -8.42
N LYS A 271 -12.97 20.45 -9.08
CA LYS A 271 -13.89 19.36 -9.50
C LYS A 271 -13.22 18.25 -10.31
N ALA A 272 -12.24 18.60 -11.14
CA ALA A 272 -11.48 17.64 -11.94
C ALA A 272 -10.67 16.64 -11.10
N LEU A 273 -10.38 16.96 -9.83
CA LEU A 273 -9.63 16.10 -8.91
C LEU A 273 -10.54 15.34 -7.95
N TRP A 274 -11.87 15.52 -7.99
CA TRP A 274 -12.76 14.95 -6.98
C TRP A 274 -12.74 13.43 -6.95
N GLU A 275 -12.66 12.78 -8.12
CA GLU A 275 -12.59 11.31 -8.19
C GLU A 275 -11.35 10.79 -7.46
N ASP A 276 -10.15 11.23 -7.89
CA ASP A 276 -8.88 10.88 -7.28
C ASP A 276 -8.85 11.21 -5.79
N TYR A 277 -9.35 12.39 -5.41
CA TYR A 277 -9.37 12.84 -4.03
C TYR A 277 -10.19 11.89 -3.14
N LEU A 278 -11.38 11.51 -3.58
CA LEU A 278 -12.23 10.58 -2.85
C LEU A 278 -11.63 9.18 -2.83
N SER A 279 -11.00 8.73 -3.92
CA SER A 279 -10.28 7.46 -4.00
C SER A 279 -9.14 7.40 -2.98
N LEU A 280 -8.35 8.47 -2.80
CA LEU A 280 -7.31 8.56 -1.76
C LEU A 280 -7.90 8.42 -0.35
N HIS A 281 -9.03 9.08 -0.07
CA HIS A 281 -9.71 8.96 1.21
C HIS A 281 -10.24 7.56 1.48
N LEU A 282 -10.77 6.90 0.45
CA LEU A 282 -11.28 5.53 0.56
C LEU A 282 -10.13 4.51 0.72
N GLY A 283 -9.03 4.73 0.01
CA GLY A 283 -7.83 3.89 0.01
C GLY A 283 -7.00 3.97 1.29
N THR A 284 -7.24 4.97 2.15
CA THR A 284 -6.56 5.05 3.44
C THR A 284 -6.94 3.91 4.39
N MET A 285 -8.18 3.38 4.29
CA MET A 285 -8.68 2.31 5.16
C MET A 285 -9.44 1.24 4.35
N PRO A 286 -8.74 0.51 3.46
CA PRO A 286 -9.37 -0.34 2.45
C PRO A 286 -10.19 -1.51 3.04
N GLY A 287 -9.87 -1.95 4.25
CA GLY A 287 -10.68 -2.95 4.97
C GLY A 287 -12.07 -2.43 5.34
N TRP A 288 -12.14 -1.25 5.98
CA TRP A 288 -13.42 -0.64 6.37
C TRP A 288 -14.23 -0.19 5.16
N THR A 289 -13.58 0.46 4.19
CA THR A 289 -14.26 0.99 3.01
C THR A 289 -14.70 -0.14 2.07
N GLY A 290 -13.88 -1.20 1.90
CA GLY A 290 -14.27 -2.40 1.17
C GLY A 290 -15.42 -3.15 1.82
N PHE A 291 -15.48 -3.18 3.16
CA PHE A 291 -16.61 -3.76 3.88
C PHE A 291 -17.90 -2.95 3.71
N ILE A 292 -17.82 -1.63 3.83
CA ILE A 292 -18.95 -0.74 3.62
C ILE A 292 -19.44 -0.81 2.16
N LYS A 293 -18.52 -0.87 1.20
CA LYS A 293 -18.82 -1.01 -0.24
C LYS A 293 -19.60 -2.29 -0.50
N TRP A 294 -19.07 -3.44 -0.08
CA TRP A 294 -19.75 -4.74 -0.21
C TRP A 294 -21.13 -4.71 0.44
N ARG A 295 -21.20 -4.28 1.71
CA ARG A 295 -22.45 -4.26 2.47
C ARG A 295 -23.52 -3.38 1.83
N ALA A 296 -23.14 -2.27 1.20
CA ALA A 296 -24.07 -1.35 0.56
C ALA A 296 -24.67 -1.91 -0.74
N GLU A 297 -23.97 -2.83 -1.40
CA GLU A 297 -24.36 -3.42 -2.70
C GLU A 297 -24.97 -4.82 -2.55
N GLU A 298 -24.74 -5.50 -1.42
CA GLU A 298 -25.28 -6.83 -1.15
C GLU A 298 -26.80 -6.81 -0.98
N THR A 299 -27.50 -7.60 -1.81
CA THR A 299 -28.96 -7.68 -1.79
C THR A 299 -29.46 -8.66 -0.72
N GLY A 300 -30.37 -8.21 0.15
CA GLY A 300 -30.97 -9.06 1.18
C GLY A 300 -30.07 -9.29 2.40
N TYR A 301 -29.09 -8.41 2.63
CA TYR A 301 -28.25 -8.46 3.82
C TYR A 301 -28.97 -7.82 5.01
N GLU A 302 -29.35 -8.64 6.00
CA GLU A 302 -30.16 -8.25 7.16
C GLU A 302 -29.63 -6.98 7.85
N TRP A 303 -28.32 -6.92 8.09
CA TRP A 303 -27.71 -5.77 8.75
C TRP A 303 -27.75 -4.50 7.90
N GLN A 304 -27.65 -4.59 6.58
CA GLN A 304 -27.75 -3.42 5.71
C GLN A 304 -29.19 -2.89 5.64
N GLU A 305 -30.19 -3.79 5.58
CA GLU A 305 -31.60 -3.42 5.60
C GLU A 305 -31.98 -2.73 6.92
N ARG A 306 -31.42 -3.22 8.03
CA ARG A 306 -31.71 -2.69 9.37
C ARG A 306 -30.92 -1.43 9.72
N TYR A 307 -29.65 -1.37 9.33
CA TYR A 307 -28.71 -0.31 9.72
C TYR A 307 -27.91 0.18 8.48
N PRO A 308 -28.47 1.09 7.67
CA PRO A 308 -27.92 1.40 6.36
C PRO A 308 -26.61 2.20 6.42
N VAL A 309 -25.56 1.67 5.80
CA VAL A 309 -24.27 2.34 5.57
C VAL A 309 -23.95 2.46 4.08
N SER A 310 -23.15 3.45 3.69
CA SER A 310 -22.61 3.60 2.34
C SER A 310 -21.34 4.43 2.33
N LEU A 311 -20.55 4.35 1.26
CA LEU A 311 -19.31 5.13 1.10
C LEU A 311 -19.56 6.64 1.19
N VAL A 312 -20.70 7.14 0.70
CA VAL A 312 -21.10 8.55 0.82
C VAL A 312 -21.18 8.98 2.29
N LYS A 313 -21.79 8.15 3.15
CA LYS A 313 -21.93 8.43 4.59
C LYS A 313 -20.57 8.43 5.28
N TYR A 314 -19.72 7.47 4.93
CA TYR A 314 -18.35 7.39 5.43
C TYR A 314 -17.52 8.62 5.03
N LEU A 315 -17.55 9.01 3.75
CA LEU A 315 -16.80 10.15 3.22
C LEU A 315 -17.28 11.48 3.79
N ALA A 316 -18.60 11.65 4.01
CA ALA A 316 -19.16 12.86 4.62
C ALA A 316 -18.59 13.10 6.03
N ILE A 317 -18.44 12.05 6.84
CA ILE A 317 -17.82 12.12 8.17
C ILE A 317 -16.32 12.42 8.03
N ARG A 318 -15.64 11.70 7.13
CA ARG A 318 -14.19 11.81 6.93
C ARG A 318 -13.76 13.22 6.48
N LEU A 319 -14.46 13.80 5.50
CA LEU A 319 -14.14 15.15 5.01
C LEU A 319 -14.51 16.26 6.02
N PHE A 320 -15.50 16.03 6.89
CA PHE A 320 -15.75 16.94 8.01
C PHE A 320 -14.51 17.06 8.91
N TYR A 321 -13.98 15.92 9.38
CA TYR A 321 -12.80 15.93 10.24
C TYR A 321 -11.59 16.52 9.51
N GLU A 322 -11.36 16.16 8.25
CA GLU A 322 -10.28 16.75 7.46
C GLU A 322 -10.40 18.27 7.37
N GLY A 323 -11.54 18.79 6.92
CA GLY A 323 -11.71 20.23 6.72
C GLY A 323 -11.53 21.03 8.01
N GLU A 324 -11.98 20.50 9.15
CA GLU A 324 -11.81 21.19 10.43
C GLU A 324 -10.37 21.12 10.97
N LEU A 325 -9.73 19.95 10.91
CA LEU A 325 -8.37 19.76 11.42
C LEU A 325 -7.33 20.47 10.55
N VAL A 326 -7.49 20.43 9.23
CA VAL A 326 -6.60 21.12 8.28
C VAL A 326 -6.71 22.62 8.45
N ARG A 327 -7.94 23.16 8.56
CA ARG A 327 -8.15 24.59 8.81
C ARG A 327 -7.49 25.03 10.10
N ASP A 328 -7.64 24.28 11.19
CA ASP A 328 -7.00 24.63 12.47
C ASP A 328 -5.48 24.59 12.36
N ALA A 329 -4.92 23.51 11.82
CA ALA A 329 -3.48 23.35 11.66
C ALA A 329 -2.86 24.47 10.81
N CYS A 330 -3.47 24.79 9.68
CA CYS A 330 -3.04 25.86 8.78
C CYS A 330 -3.17 27.24 9.42
N ARG A 331 -4.28 27.51 10.12
CA ARG A 331 -4.45 28.77 10.86
C ARG A 331 -3.37 28.96 11.92
N VAL A 332 -3.11 27.93 12.73
CA VAL A 332 -2.15 28.00 13.85
C VAL A 332 -0.70 28.07 13.35
N LYS A 333 -0.35 27.29 12.32
CA LYS A 333 1.05 27.09 11.91
C LYS A 333 1.50 27.95 10.73
N LEU A 334 0.57 28.37 9.87
CA LEU A 334 0.83 29.13 8.64
C LEU A 334 0.04 30.45 8.56
N ASN A 335 -0.97 30.66 9.39
CA ASN A 335 -1.87 31.82 9.34
C ASN A 335 -2.56 31.97 7.97
N ILE A 336 -2.99 30.86 7.39
CA ILE A 336 -3.80 30.76 6.16
C ILE A 336 -5.09 29.99 6.41
N THR A 337 -6.03 30.01 5.46
CA THR A 337 -7.35 29.36 5.57
C THR A 337 -7.26 27.83 5.62
N GLY A 338 -6.29 27.23 4.91
CA GLY A 338 -6.13 25.77 4.82
C GLY A 338 -7.02 25.11 3.76
N ASP A 339 -7.53 25.87 2.79
CA ASP A 339 -8.11 25.33 1.57
C ASP A 339 -7.04 25.10 0.49
N TYR A 340 -7.37 24.30 -0.52
CA TYR A 340 -6.47 23.93 -1.62
C TYR A 340 -5.84 25.16 -2.31
N PRO A 341 -6.58 26.21 -2.71
CA PRO A 341 -5.97 27.42 -3.26
C PRO A 341 -4.93 28.07 -2.34
N ALA A 342 -5.21 28.18 -1.04
CA ALA A 342 -4.28 28.76 -0.07
C ALA A 342 -3.01 27.90 0.10
N LEU A 343 -3.13 26.57 0.08
CA LEU A 343 -1.97 25.67 0.13
C LEU A 343 -1.10 25.81 -1.13
N VAL A 344 -1.72 25.86 -2.31
CA VAL A 344 -1.03 26.08 -3.59
C VAL A 344 -0.32 27.44 -3.61
N ALA A 345 -1.01 28.51 -3.18
CA ALA A 345 -0.42 29.83 -3.07
C ALA A 345 0.79 29.83 -2.12
N PHE A 346 0.68 29.20 -0.94
CA PHE A 346 1.78 29.08 0.00
C PHE A 346 3.00 28.39 -0.60
N MET A 347 2.82 27.27 -1.32
CA MET A 347 3.92 26.55 -1.98
C MET A 347 4.59 27.37 -3.08
N ARG A 348 3.82 28.11 -3.90
CA ARG A 348 4.37 28.93 -4.99
C ARG A 348 5.04 30.22 -4.51
N GLU A 349 4.46 30.88 -3.51
CA GLU A 349 4.96 32.16 -3.01
C GLU A 349 6.13 31.99 -2.02
N GLN A 350 6.18 30.87 -1.31
CA GLN A 350 7.19 30.60 -0.28
C GLN A 350 7.83 29.20 -0.39
N PRO A 351 8.42 28.85 -1.56
CA PRO A 351 8.96 27.52 -1.84
C PRO A 351 10.12 27.14 -0.90
N HIS A 352 10.94 28.13 -0.50
CA HIS A 352 12.03 27.93 0.45
C HIS A 352 11.54 27.57 1.86
N VAL A 353 10.50 28.27 2.35
CA VAL A 353 9.89 28.00 3.66
C VAL A 353 9.17 26.65 3.65
N TYR A 354 8.49 26.34 2.55
CA TYR A 354 7.88 25.04 2.32
C TYR A 354 8.89 23.89 2.45
N SER A 355 9.99 23.97 1.71
CA SER A 355 11.05 22.95 1.74
C SER A 355 11.71 22.83 3.12
N LEU A 356 11.99 23.95 3.81
CA LEU A 356 12.53 23.92 5.18
C LEU A 356 11.60 23.19 6.15
N ARG A 357 10.28 23.37 6.00
CA ARG A 357 9.26 22.71 6.81
C ARG A 357 9.20 21.21 6.54
N GLN A 358 9.23 20.80 5.27
CA GLN A 358 9.35 19.37 4.92
C GLN A 358 10.61 18.75 5.53
N ALA A 359 11.77 19.39 5.38
CA ALA A 359 13.04 18.92 5.92
C ALA A 359 13.01 18.78 7.46
N ARG A 360 12.23 19.62 8.15
CA ARG A 360 12.00 19.51 9.60
C ARG A 360 11.22 18.25 9.98
N VAL A 361 10.22 17.86 9.17
CA VAL A 361 9.34 16.70 9.42
C VAL A 361 10.05 15.40 9.06
N THR A 362 10.74 15.36 7.92
CA THR A 362 11.51 14.19 7.48
C THR A 362 12.75 13.91 8.34
N GLY A 363 13.11 14.84 9.24
CA GLY A 363 14.28 14.73 10.11
C GLY A 363 15.60 15.11 9.43
N SER A 364 15.55 15.64 8.21
CA SER A 364 16.72 15.98 7.38
C SER A 364 17.49 17.23 7.87
N LEU A 365 16.94 18.01 8.81
CA LEU A 365 17.65 19.18 9.36
C LEU A 365 18.80 18.80 10.29
N THR A 366 19.92 19.53 10.15
CA THR A 366 21.03 19.49 11.11
C THR A 366 20.57 19.92 12.51
N PRO A 367 21.25 19.50 13.59
CA PRO A 367 20.89 19.88 14.96
C PRO A 367 20.86 21.40 15.20
N GLU A 368 21.62 22.17 14.43
CA GLU A 368 21.60 23.64 14.49
C GLU A 368 20.30 24.20 13.90
N PHE A 369 20.00 23.89 12.63
CA PHE A 369 18.79 24.37 11.96
C PHE A 369 17.52 23.87 12.66
N ARG A 370 17.52 22.64 13.17
CA ARG A 370 16.40 22.10 13.97
C ARG A 370 16.10 22.95 15.20
N ARG A 371 17.12 23.31 15.98
CA ARG A 371 16.97 24.19 17.16
C ARG A 371 16.48 25.58 16.77
N GLN A 372 16.95 26.13 15.65
CA GLN A 372 16.49 27.44 15.17
C GLN A 372 15.02 27.38 14.74
N VAL A 373 14.62 26.37 13.96
CA VAL A 373 13.22 26.13 13.58
C VAL A 373 12.32 25.97 14.80
N ASP A 374 12.73 25.17 15.79
CA ASP A 374 11.93 24.94 16.99
C ASP A 374 11.75 26.22 17.83
N ARG A 375 12.75 27.10 17.86
CA ARG A 375 12.64 28.42 18.51
C ARG A 375 11.64 29.35 17.82
N LEU A 376 11.49 29.26 16.50
CA LEU A 376 10.52 30.07 15.75
C LEU A 376 9.06 29.74 16.12
N ARG A 377 8.81 28.62 16.81
CA ARG A 377 7.47 28.26 17.31
C ARG A 377 7.00 29.16 18.46
N TYR A 378 7.91 29.77 19.22
CA TYR A 378 7.61 30.48 20.47
C TYR A 378 7.63 32.02 20.35
N GLY A 379 7.78 32.60 19.15
CA GLY A 379 7.85 34.05 18.92
C GLY A 379 6.52 34.72 18.51
N SER A 380 6.48 36.05 18.50
CA SER A 380 5.34 36.87 18.02
C SER A 380 4.97 36.57 16.55
N PRO A 381 3.66 36.51 16.16
CA PRO A 381 3.23 36.14 14.81
C PRO A 381 3.77 37.00 13.66
N ARG A 382 3.94 38.32 13.87
CA ARG A 382 4.44 39.24 12.82
C ARG A 382 5.91 39.02 12.49
N ASP A 383 6.74 38.86 13.52
CA ASP A 383 8.19 38.63 13.36
C ASP A 383 8.48 37.22 12.82
N ARG A 384 7.53 36.28 13.04
CA ARG A 384 7.64 34.88 12.65
C ARG A 384 7.78 34.70 11.13
N HIS A 385 6.99 35.38 10.30
CA HIS A 385 7.04 35.19 8.84
C HIS A 385 8.36 35.66 8.23
N ALA A 386 8.90 36.80 8.66
CA ALA A 386 10.20 37.27 8.20
C ALA A 386 11.33 36.35 8.70
N ALA A 387 11.26 35.92 9.96
CA ALA A 387 12.25 35.01 10.53
C ALA A 387 12.26 33.63 9.85
N TRP A 388 11.10 33.08 9.46
CA TRP A 388 11.02 31.85 8.66
C TRP A 388 11.69 31.99 7.30
N ARG A 389 11.42 33.09 6.58
CA ARG A 389 12.06 33.35 5.27
C ARG A 389 13.57 33.48 5.39
N MET A 390 14.05 34.32 6.31
CA MET A 390 15.49 34.47 6.56
C MET A 390 16.18 33.17 6.97
N LEU A 391 15.52 32.32 7.77
CA LEU A 391 16.07 31.02 8.15
C LEU A 391 16.09 30.06 6.96
N ALA A 392 15.03 30.03 6.16
CA ALA A 392 14.94 29.20 4.97
C ALA A 392 16.01 29.58 3.95
N ASP A 393 16.19 30.87 3.66
CA ASP A 393 17.21 31.34 2.72
C ASP A 393 18.61 30.92 3.17
N ARG A 394 18.94 31.10 4.47
CA ARG A 394 20.23 30.64 5.03
C ARG A 394 20.40 29.13 4.98
N TYR A 395 19.34 28.38 5.28
CA TYR A 395 19.36 26.92 5.20
C TYR A 395 19.65 26.46 3.77
N HIS A 396 19.01 27.07 2.78
CA HIS A 396 19.22 26.74 1.37
C HIS A 396 20.60 27.17 0.86
N THR A 397 21.13 28.32 1.27
CA THR A 397 22.53 28.69 0.94
C THR A 397 23.52 27.69 1.53
N HIS A 398 23.32 27.26 2.78
CA HIS A 398 24.18 26.28 3.44
C HIS A 398 24.06 24.89 2.81
N LEU A 399 22.83 24.46 2.52
CA LEU A 399 22.57 23.22 1.80
C LEU A 399 23.23 23.22 0.43
N HIS A 400 23.10 24.28 -0.35
CA HIS A 400 23.66 24.33 -1.71
C HIS A 400 25.16 24.00 -1.75
N VAL A 401 25.94 24.57 -0.83
CA VAL A 401 27.39 24.32 -0.77
C VAL A 401 27.70 22.88 -0.37
N GLU A 402 27.00 22.34 0.63
CA GLU A 402 27.18 20.95 1.05
C GLU A 402 26.67 19.95 0.01
N ASP A 403 25.55 20.25 -0.63
CA ASP A 403 24.85 19.38 -1.57
C ASP A 403 25.60 19.30 -2.90
N GLU A 404 26.17 20.39 -3.40
CA GLU A 404 27.02 20.34 -4.60
C GLU A 404 28.26 19.47 -4.40
N HIS A 405 28.92 19.57 -3.23
CA HIS A 405 30.04 18.69 -2.90
C HIS A 405 29.58 17.23 -2.76
N LYS A 406 28.52 16.96 -1.98
CA LYS A 406 27.96 15.61 -1.79
C LYS A 406 27.47 15.00 -3.10
N LYS A 407 26.88 15.80 -3.99
CA LYS A 407 26.40 15.38 -5.32
C LYS A 407 27.57 15.02 -6.22
N CYS A 408 28.60 15.84 -6.30
CA CYS A 408 29.81 15.52 -7.06
C CYS A 408 30.50 14.26 -6.50
N GLN A 409 30.52 14.11 -5.18
CA GLN A 409 31.07 12.93 -4.51
C GLN A 409 30.26 11.67 -4.81
N SER A 410 28.92 11.77 -4.77
CA SER A 410 27.97 10.73 -5.16
C SER A 410 28.18 10.30 -6.62
N HIS A 411 28.27 11.26 -7.54
CA HIS A 411 28.54 10.98 -8.95
C HIS A 411 29.91 10.31 -9.15
N ALA A 412 30.95 10.79 -8.46
CA ALA A 412 32.28 10.16 -8.50
C ALA A 412 32.22 8.71 -8.00
N TRP A 413 31.52 8.46 -6.89
CA TRP A 413 31.33 7.11 -6.35
C TRP A 413 30.61 6.19 -7.34
N ARG A 414 29.51 6.67 -7.95
CA ARG A 414 28.74 5.92 -8.95
C ARG A 414 29.60 5.55 -10.16
N LEU A 415 30.40 6.48 -10.66
CA LEU A 415 31.31 6.26 -11.79
C LEU A 415 32.45 5.29 -11.46
N LEU A 416 33.04 5.38 -10.27
CA LEU A 416 34.10 4.47 -9.83
C LEU A 416 33.57 3.05 -9.60
N ARG A 417 32.37 2.90 -9.01
CA ARG A 417 31.73 1.57 -8.87
C ARG A 417 31.29 0.99 -10.21
N LEU A 418 30.84 1.83 -11.15
CA LEU A 418 30.61 1.40 -12.52
C LEU A 418 31.91 0.92 -13.18
N ALA A 419 33.02 1.66 -13.00
CA ALA A 419 34.32 1.29 -13.54
C ALA A 419 34.80 -0.05 -12.99
N ASP A 420 34.71 -0.26 -11.67
CA ASP A 420 35.05 -1.52 -11.01
C ASP A 420 34.26 -2.69 -11.62
N MET A 421 32.94 -2.52 -11.80
CA MET A 421 32.10 -3.56 -12.36
C MET A 421 32.38 -3.90 -13.83
N LEU A 422 32.81 -2.90 -14.59
CA LEU A 422 33.22 -3.08 -15.99
C LEU A 422 34.71 -3.37 -16.15
N GLN A 423 35.44 -3.57 -15.03
CA GLN A 423 36.89 -3.83 -15.01
C GLN A 423 37.70 -2.73 -15.71
N ILE A 424 37.25 -1.47 -15.60
CA ILE A 424 37.91 -0.29 -16.14
C ILE A 424 38.79 0.33 -15.04
N PRO A 425 40.07 0.64 -15.31
CA PRO A 425 40.94 1.25 -14.31
C PRO A 425 40.38 2.61 -13.86
N PRO A 426 40.39 2.93 -12.55
CA PRO A 426 39.87 4.20 -12.02
C PRO A 426 40.43 5.44 -12.74
N GLN A 427 41.71 5.38 -13.14
CA GLN A 427 42.38 6.45 -13.87
C GLN A 427 41.68 6.81 -15.19
N ALA A 428 41.10 5.84 -15.88
CA ALA A 428 40.37 6.10 -17.12
C ALA A 428 39.09 6.92 -16.88
N MET A 429 38.42 6.75 -15.73
CA MET A 429 37.30 7.61 -15.34
C MET A 429 37.78 9.02 -14.93
N ILE A 430 38.92 9.09 -14.23
CA ILE A 430 39.55 10.36 -13.84
C ILE A 430 39.97 11.17 -15.06
N ASP A 431 40.41 10.53 -16.15
CA ASP A 431 40.88 11.22 -17.36
C ASP A 431 39.80 11.33 -18.47
N GLY A 432 38.70 10.58 -18.36
CA GLY A 432 37.64 10.48 -19.38
C GLY A 432 37.02 11.82 -19.78
N ALA A 433 36.49 11.96 -21.00
CA ALA A 433 36.01 13.26 -21.45
C ALA A 433 34.76 13.71 -20.66
N PRO A 434 34.61 15.02 -20.37
CA PRO A 434 33.44 15.58 -19.67
C PRO A 434 32.09 15.09 -20.22
N GLY A 435 31.94 15.09 -21.55
CA GLY A 435 30.71 14.65 -22.21
C GLY A 435 30.44 13.15 -22.04
N GLU A 436 31.49 12.32 -21.98
CA GLU A 436 31.37 10.87 -21.80
C GLU A 436 30.90 10.55 -20.38
N LEU A 437 31.51 11.18 -19.37
CA LEU A 437 31.10 11.02 -17.96
C LEU A 437 29.66 11.51 -17.72
N GLN A 438 29.28 12.64 -18.34
CA GLN A 438 27.89 13.14 -18.27
C GLN A 438 26.90 12.17 -18.91
N VAL A 439 27.26 11.51 -20.02
CA VAL A 439 26.40 10.49 -20.66
C VAL A 439 26.23 9.28 -19.74
N LEU A 440 27.29 8.80 -19.11
CA LEU A 440 27.21 7.67 -18.15
C LEU A 440 26.31 8.01 -16.95
N LEU A 441 26.49 9.19 -16.35
CA LEU A 441 25.64 9.65 -15.24
C LEU A 441 24.17 9.77 -15.67
N ARG A 442 23.92 10.35 -16.84
CA ARG A 442 22.56 10.45 -17.39
C ARG A 442 21.92 9.07 -17.60
N TRP A 443 22.65 8.09 -18.13
CA TRP A 443 22.13 6.74 -18.27
C TRP A 443 21.76 6.09 -16.94
N LEU A 444 22.53 6.34 -15.89
CA LEU A 444 22.17 5.90 -14.54
C LEU A 444 20.94 6.66 -13.99
N ASP A 445 20.83 7.96 -14.25
CA ASP A 445 19.71 8.80 -13.79
C ASP A 445 18.40 8.51 -14.54
N ASP A 446 18.46 8.12 -15.82
CA ASP A 446 17.31 7.76 -16.65
C ASP A 446 16.69 6.40 -16.23
N PHE A 447 17.42 5.59 -15.45
CA PHE A 447 17.00 4.28 -14.95
C PHE A 447 17.13 4.16 -13.42
N PRO A 448 16.41 4.99 -12.65
CA PRO A 448 16.53 4.99 -11.19
C PRO A 448 16.04 3.67 -10.57
N GLU A 449 16.50 3.38 -9.35
CA GLU A 449 16.13 2.16 -8.60
C GLU A 449 14.62 1.96 -8.40
N THR A 450 13.83 3.03 -8.43
CA THR A 450 12.36 2.97 -8.39
C THR A 450 11.75 2.28 -9.61
N ARG A 451 12.48 2.21 -10.73
CA ARG A 451 12.07 1.53 -11.97
C ARG A 451 12.62 0.11 -12.11
N HIS A 452 13.41 -0.37 -11.14
CA HIS A 452 14.04 -1.69 -11.21
C HIS A 452 13.05 -2.84 -10.97
N GLY A 453 11.99 -2.60 -10.18
CA GLY A 453 11.02 -3.63 -9.77
C GLY A 453 10.43 -4.45 -10.93
N PRO A 454 9.86 -3.83 -11.98
CA PRO A 454 9.34 -4.56 -13.15
C PRO A 454 10.40 -5.40 -13.87
N VAL A 455 11.61 -4.84 -14.05
CA VAL A 455 12.73 -5.54 -14.72
C VAL A 455 13.15 -6.77 -13.90
N TRP A 456 13.25 -6.61 -12.58
CA TRP A 456 13.57 -7.70 -11.68
C TRP A 456 12.52 -8.79 -11.67
N LEU A 457 11.23 -8.43 -11.63
CA LEU A 457 10.13 -9.38 -11.67
C LEU A 457 10.16 -10.19 -12.96
N GLN A 458 10.35 -9.54 -14.11
CA GLN A 458 10.44 -10.20 -15.40
C GLN A 458 11.63 -11.18 -15.47
N ALA A 459 12.81 -10.76 -15.00
CA ALA A 459 14.00 -11.63 -14.96
C ALA A 459 13.77 -12.83 -14.03
N PHE A 460 13.14 -12.61 -12.87
CA PHE A 460 12.81 -13.63 -11.90
C PHE A 460 11.82 -14.68 -12.44
N GLU A 461 10.73 -14.24 -13.06
CA GLU A 461 9.73 -15.12 -13.64
C GLU A 461 10.30 -15.91 -14.83
N ALA A 462 11.14 -15.28 -15.65
CA ALA A 462 11.85 -15.95 -16.74
C ALA A 462 12.79 -17.04 -16.19
N GLY A 463 13.56 -16.74 -15.14
CA GLY A 463 14.46 -17.69 -14.49
C GLY A 463 13.71 -18.89 -13.89
N TYR A 464 12.59 -18.62 -13.19
CA TYR A 464 11.70 -19.65 -12.67
C TYR A 464 11.12 -20.53 -13.78
N ARG A 465 10.56 -19.92 -14.84
CA ARG A 465 9.96 -20.64 -15.97
C ARG A 465 10.97 -21.54 -16.65
N GLN A 466 12.17 -21.04 -16.91
CA GLN A 466 13.22 -21.83 -17.56
C GLN A 466 13.68 -23.00 -16.67
N THR A 467 13.87 -22.75 -15.37
CA THR A 467 14.24 -23.80 -14.40
C THR A 467 13.15 -24.87 -14.29
N LEU A 468 11.88 -24.47 -14.27
CA LEU A 468 10.74 -25.38 -14.27
C LEU A 468 10.71 -26.21 -15.55
N LEU A 469 10.86 -25.59 -16.72
CA LEU A 469 10.91 -26.28 -18.00
C LEU A 469 12.08 -27.28 -18.06
N GLU A 470 13.25 -26.91 -17.56
CA GLU A 470 14.42 -27.79 -17.45
C GLU A 470 14.17 -28.99 -16.52
N THR A 471 13.48 -28.76 -15.41
CA THR A 471 13.10 -29.82 -14.45
C THR A 471 12.06 -30.76 -15.04
N LEU A 472 11.11 -30.26 -15.83
CA LEU A 472 10.05 -31.04 -16.46
C LEU A 472 10.52 -31.79 -17.72
N LYS A 473 11.50 -31.26 -18.47
CA LYS A 473 12.01 -31.84 -19.74
C LYS A 473 12.31 -33.33 -19.67
N PRO A 474 13.01 -33.87 -18.65
CA PRO A 474 13.29 -35.31 -18.55
C PRO A 474 12.01 -36.16 -18.43
N ASN A 475 11.03 -35.70 -17.64
CA ASN A 475 9.78 -36.43 -17.43
C ASN A 475 8.88 -36.38 -18.66
N ILE A 476 8.85 -35.23 -19.35
CA ILE A 476 8.17 -35.09 -20.63
C ILE A 476 8.78 -36.05 -21.67
N ARG A 477 10.11 -36.07 -21.80
CA ARG A 477 10.81 -36.99 -22.71
C ARG A 477 10.53 -38.46 -22.41
N LYS A 478 10.52 -38.84 -21.12
CA LYS A 478 10.17 -40.20 -20.68
C LYS A 478 8.74 -40.58 -21.07
N SER A 479 7.79 -39.67 -20.87
CA SER A 479 6.39 -39.87 -21.25
C SER A 479 6.24 -40.12 -22.75
N PHE A 480 6.88 -39.29 -23.59
CA PHE A 480 6.86 -39.46 -25.04
C PHE A 480 7.61 -40.73 -25.53
N SER A 481 8.73 -41.08 -24.90
CA SER A 481 9.45 -42.32 -25.25
C SER A 481 8.70 -43.60 -24.83
N ALA A 482 7.86 -43.52 -23.79
CA ALA A 482 7.02 -44.65 -23.38
C ALA A 482 5.87 -44.88 -24.37
N THR A 483 5.37 -43.82 -25.02
CA THR A 483 4.37 -43.94 -26.09
C THR A 483 4.93 -44.44 -27.42
N ASP A 484 6.22 -44.24 -27.71
CA ASP A 484 6.85 -44.74 -28.95
C ASP A 484 7.36 -46.20 -28.85
N LEU A 485 7.43 -46.78 -27.65
CA LEU A 485 7.57 -48.22 -27.46
C LEU A 485 6.19 -48.88 -27.40
N GLY A 486 5.45 -48.79 -28.49
CA GLY A 486 4.30 -49.64 -28.73
C GLY A 486 4.75 -51.09 -28.80
N GLN A 487 4.61 -51.83 -27.69
CA GLN A 487 4.19 -53.24 -27.65
C GLN A 487 4.21 -53.76 -26.21
N GLY A 488 3.03 -53.76 -25.61
CA GLY A 488 2.77 -54.31 -24.30
C GLY A 488 1.49 -53.72 -23.75
N SER A 489 0.36 -54.04 -24.38
CA SER A 489 -0.94 -53.84 -23.73
C SER A 489 -0.95 -54.70 -22.46
N VAL A 490 -0.45 -54.15 -21.35
CA VAL A 490 -0.92 -54.57 -20.04
C VAL A 490 -2.41 -54.26 -20.12
N ALA A 491 -3.25 -55.30 -20.24
CA ALA A 491 -4.68 -55.12 -20.25
C ALA A 491 -5.03 -54.23 -19.06
N GLU A 492 -5.47 -52.99 -19.31
CA GLU A 492 -5.81 -52.05 -18.25
C GLU A 492 -6.89 -52.72 -17.41
N VAL A 493 -6.47 -53.24 -16.26
CA VAL A 493 -7.37 -53.87 -15.33
C VAL A 493 -8.32 -52.77 -14.89
N ARG A 494 -9.61 -52.95 -15.20
CA ARG A 494 -10.65 -51.98 -14.83
C ARG A 494 -10.45 -51.58 -13.37
N PRO A 495 -10.32 -50.28 -13.05
CA PRO A 495 -10.10 -49.86 -11.68
C PRO A 495 -11.26 -50.33 -10.81
N LEU A 496 -10.93 -50.77 -9.59
CA LEU A 496 -11.91 -51.14 -8.57
C LEU A 496 -12.75 -49.92 -8.16
N THR A 497 -12.16 -48.73 -8.22
CA THR A 497 -12.84 -47.46 -7.90
C THR A 497 -12.23 -46.31 -8.69
N GLN A 498 -13.09 -45.44 -9.20
CA GLN A 498 -12.72 -44.13 -9.74
C GLN A 498 -13.12 -43.05 -8.73
N ALA A 499 -12.20 -42.16 -8.39
CA ALA A 499 -12.43 -41.08 -7.45
C ALA A 499 -12.13 -39.72 -8.10
N ILE A 500 -13.05 -38.76 -7.98
CA ILE A 500 -12.90 -37.42 -8.54
C ILE A 500 -12.47 -36.49 -7.41
N PHE A 501 -11.35 -35.79 -7.63
CA PHE A 501 -10.78 -34.81 -6.71
C PHE A 501 -10.82 -33.42 -7.33
N CYS A 502 -10.78 -32.39 -6.48
CA CYS A 502 -10.55 -31.04 -6.96
C CYS A 502 -9.20 -30.98 -7.68
N ILE A 503 -9.07 -30.20 -8.75
CA ILE A 503 -7.78 -29.98 -9.45
C ILE A 503 -6.76 -29.21 -8.60
N ASP A 504 -7.14 -28.79 -7.41
CA ASP A 504 -6.25 -28.17 -6.43
C ASP A 504 -5.04 -29.06 -6.14
N VAL A 505 -3.84 -28.49 -6.28
CA VAL A 505 -2.54 -29.17 -6.13
C VAL A 505 -2.36 -29.83 -4.75
N ARG A 506 -3.09 -29.38 -3.72
CA ARG A 506 -3.06 -30.01 -2.39
C ARG A 506 -3.65 -31.42 -2.40
N SER A 507 -4.54 -31.73 -3.33
CA SER A 507 -5.08 -33.08 -3.50
C SER A 507 -4.09 -34.02 -4.19
N GLU A 508 -3.09 -33.49 -4.90
CA GLU A 508 -2.27 -34.28 -5.82
C GLU A 508 -1.45 -35.36 -5.11
N GLY A 509 -0.89 -35.06 -3.94
CA GLY A 509 -0.17 -36.06 -3.14
C GLY A 509 -1.07 -37.23 -2.73
N PHE A 510 -2.31 -36.95 -2.34
CA PHE A 510 -3.29 -37.98 -1.98
C PHE A 510 -3.70 -38.81 -3.21
N ARG A 511 -3.91 -38.14 -4.35
CA ARG A 511 -4.25 -38.78 -5.62
C ARG A 511 -3.18 -39.76 -6.08
N ARG A 512 -1.91 -39.31 -6.13
CA ARG A 512 -0.78 -40.17 -6.53
C ARG A 512 -0.63 -41.36 -5.59
N HIS A 513 -0.74 -41.14 -4.28
CA HIS A 513 -0.65 -42.23 -3.32
C HIS A 513 -1.79 -43.26 -3.47
N LEU A 514 -3.02 -42.81 -3.74
CA LEU A 514 -4.16 -43.70 -3.96
C LEU A 514 -3.97 -44.57 -5.21
N GLU A 515 -3.43 -44.01 -6.29
CA GLU A 515 -3.11 -44.73 -7.52
C GLU A 515 -1.94 -45.70 -7.33
N GLU A 516 -0.92 -45.34 -6.56
CA GLU A 516 0.23 -46.19 -6.23
C GLU A 516 -0.15 -47.46 -5.46
N ILE A 517 -1.21 -47.41 -4.64
CA ILE A 517 -1.74 -48.60 -3.94
C ILE A 517 -2.28 -49.65 -4.95
N GLY A 518 -2.63 -49.21 -6.17
CA GLY A 518 -3.16 -50.06 -7.23
C GLY A 518 -4.66 -50.30 -7.13
N GLY A 519 -5.32 -50.43 -8.28
CA GLY A 519 -6.77 -50.66 -8.37
C GLY A 519 -7.64 -49.41 -8.22
N TYR A 520 -7.04 -48.23 -8.04
CA TYR A 520 -7.75 -46.94 -7.99
C TYR A 520 -7.31 -46.05 -9.15
N GLU A 521 -8.25 -45.28 -9.69
CA GLU A 521 -8.00 -44.24 -10.68
C GLU A 521 -8.51 -42.90 -10.14
N THR A 522 -7.72 -41.83 -10.26
CA THR A 522 -8.15 -40.50 -9.82
C THR A 522 -8.30 -39.51 -10.95
N LEU A 523 -9.42 -38.79 -10.94
CA LEU A 523 -9.73 -37.75 -11.92
C LEU A 523 -9.70 -36.38 -11.24
N GLY A 524 -9.33 -35.35 -12.00
CA GLY A 524 -9.35 -33.97 -11.54
C GLY A 524 -10.59 -33.25 -12.04
N PHE A 525 -11.22 -32.44 -11.19
CA PHE A 525 -12.33 -31.57 -11.55
C PHE A 525 -12.10 -30.17 -10.98
N ALA A 526 -12.35 -29.13 -11.77
CA ALA A 526 -12.18 -27.75 -11.30
C ALA A 526 -13.37 -27.31 -10.42
N GLY A 527 -13.09 -26.90 -9.19
CA GLY A 527 -14.10 -26.30 -8.30
C GLY A 527 -14.87 -27.29 -7.43
N PHE A 528 -16.09 -26.90 -7.01
CA PHE A 528 -16.94 -27.58 -6.04
C PHE A 528 -17.76 -28.75 -6.65
N PHE A 529 -17.21 -29.40 -7.67
CA PHE A 529 -17.88 -30.50 -8.41
C PHE A 529 -19.23 -30.11 -9.03
N ALA A 530 -19.49 -28.81 -9.22
CA ALA A 530 -20.73 -28.24 -9.74
C ALA A 530 -22.01 -28.59 -8.94
N ILE A 531 -21.87 -29.01 -7.68
CA ILE A 531 -23.00 -29.33 -6.80
C ILE A 531 -22.99 -28.34 -5.63
N PRO A 532 -23.78 -27.25 -5.66
CA PRO A 532 -23.82 -26.32 -4.54
C PRO A 532 -24.76 -26.87 -3.46
N PHE A 533 -24.19 -27.24 -2.30
CA PHE A 533 -24.92 -27.84 -1.19
C PHE A 533 -24.58 -27.20 0.15
N ARG A 534 -25.46 -27.38 1.13
CA ARG A 534 -25.19 -27.12 2.55
C ARG A 534 -24.79 -28.40 3.23
N PHE A 535 -23.69 -28.36 3.97
CA PHE A 535 -23.29 -29.47 4.81
C PHE A 535 -23.74 -29.24 6.25
N ARG A 536 -24.36 -30.26 6.85
CA ARG A 536 -24.68 -30.31 8.28
C ARG A 536 -23.93 -31.48 8.92
N PRO A 537 -22.86 -31.21 9.69
CA PRO A 537 -22.14 -32.24 10.42
C PRO A 537 -23.02 -32.94 11.46
N PHE A 538 -22.63 -34.15 11.84
CA PHE A 538 -23.34 -34.90 12.87
C PHE A 538 -23.27 -34.16 14.23
N GLY A 539 -24.43 -34.02 14.88
CA GLY A 539 -24.55 -33.26 16.12
C GLY A 539 -24.28 -31.76 16.00
N SER A 540 -24.36 -31.17 14.80
CA SER A 540 -24.33 -29.71 14.61
C SER A 540 -25.74 -29.17 14.32
N HIS A 541 -26.08 -28.01 14.88
CA HIS A 541 -27.29 -27.26 14.52
C HIS A 541 -27.06 -26.28 13.37
N HIS A 542 -25.81 -25.92 13.08
CA HIS A 542 -25.45 -25.00 12.01
C HIS A 542 -25.11 -25.72 10.72
N GLU A 543 -25.55 -25.13 9.60
CA GLU A 543 -25.23 -25.54 8.25
C GLU A 543 -24.11 -24.66 7.69
N THR A 544 -23.23 -25.24 6.88
CA THR A 544 -22.19 -24.50 6.14
C THR A 544 -22.45 -24.63 4.65
N ASP A 545 -22.49 -23.50 3.94
CA ASP A 545 -22.58 -23.47 2.49
C ASP A 545 -21.26 -24.00 1.89
N GLN A 546 -21.33 -25.04 1.06
CA GLN A 546 -20.20 -25.67 0.36
C GLN A 546 -20.23 -25.29 -1.12
N CYS A 547 -20.19 -23.99 -1.40
CA CYS A 547 -20.18 -23.42 -2.73
C CYS A 547 -19.53 -22.03 -2.74
N PRO A 548 -19.08 -21.53 -3.91
CA PRO A 548 -18.69 -20.14 -4.08
C PRO A 548 -19.76 -19.18 -3.58
N VAL A 549 -19.34 -18.03 -3.03
CA VAL A 549 -20.23 -17.00 -2.44
C VAL A 549 -21.32 -16.53 -3.41
N LEU A 550 -21.05 -16.55 -4.71
CA LEU A 550 -21.98 -16.14 -5.76
C LEU A 550 -23.11 -17.16 -6.04
N LEU A 551 -23.06 -18.36 -5.46
CA LEU A 551 -24.03 -19.43 -5.69
C LEU A 551 -24.87 -19.71 -4.44
N LYS A 552 -26.20 -19.78 -4.61
CA LYS A 552 -27.10 -20.23 -3.55
C LYS A 552 -27.24 -21.76 -3.59
N PRO A 553 -26.94 -22.48 -2.49
CA PRO A 553 -27.05 -23.93 -2.46
C PRO A 553 -28.51 -24.39 -2.54
N LYS A 554 -28.75 -25.47 -3.29
CA LYS A 554 -30.09 -26.06 -3.48
C LYS A 554 -30.27 -27.40 -2.77
N HIS A 555 -29.19 -27.98 -2.26
CA HIS A 555 -29.18 -29.29 -1.62
C HIS A 555 -28.67 -29.18 -0.18
N ILE A 556 -29.10 -30.09 0.69
CA ILE A 556 -28.60 -30.21 2.07
C ILE A 556 -28.07 -31.63 2.25
N VAL A 557 -26.78 -31.76 2.55
CA VAL A 557 -26.10 -33.02 2.88
C VAL A 557 -25.96 -33.07 4.40
N ARG A 558 -26.46 -34.15 5.00
CA ARG A 558 -26.42 -34.37 6.45
C ARG A 558 -25.55 -35.57 6.74
N GLU A 559 -24.64 -35.42 7.67
CA GLU A 559 -23.91 -36.55 8.22
C GLU A 559 -24.80 -37.29 9.22
N VAL A 560 -25.02 -38.58 8.97
CA VAL A 560 -25.87 -39.45 9.79
C VAL A 560 -25.06 -40.70 10.16
N PRO A 561 -24.99 -41.08 11.45
CA PRO A 561 -24.27 -42.27 11.87
C PRO A 561 -24.95 -43.51 11.29
N ARG A 562 -24.15 -44.55 11.02
CA ARG A 562 -24.70 -45.83 10.59
C ARG A 562 -25.50 -46.44 11.74
N ALA A 563 -26.61 -47.11 11.43
CA ALA A 563 -27.53 -47.64 12.44
C ALA A 563 -26.87 -48.55 13.49
N TYR A 564 -25.77 -49.22 13.15
CA TYR A 564 -25.03 -50.13 14.02
C TYR A 564 -23.87 -49.47 14.80
N GLN A 565 -23.69 -48.16 14.70
CA GLN A 565 -22.62 -47.41 15.38
C GLN A 565 -23.17 -46.45 16.44
N SER A 566 -24.29 -46.83 17.08
CA SER A 566 -24.96 -45.98 18.08
C SER A 566 -24.05 -45.65 19.26
N LEU A 567 -23.25 -46.61 19.73
CA LEU A 567 -22.34 -46.44 20.85
C LEU A 567 -21.21 -45.45 20.53
N GLU A 568 -20.63 -45.53 19.33
CA GLU A 568 -19.60 -44.60 18.85
C GLU A 568 -20.18 -43.21 18.61
N ALA A 569 -21.40 -43.12 18.09
CA ALA A 569 -22.10 -41.85 17.89
C ALA A 569 -22.40 -41.14 19.21
N GLU A 570 -22.83 -41.87 20.25
CA GLU A 570 -23.03 -41.33 21.59
C GLU A 570 -21.71 -40.84 22.21
N LYS A 571 -20.63 -41.63 22.10
CA LYS A 571 -19.29 -41.22 22.55
C LYS A 571 -18.82 -39.94 21.87
N HIS A 572 -19.01 -39.84 20.55
CA HIS A 572 -18.64 -38.64 19.79
C HIS A 572 -19.45 -37.41 20.25
N LEU A 573 -20.77 -37.54 20.41
CA LEU A 573 -21.63 -36.45 20.89
C LEU A 573 -21.29 -36.02 22.32
N ALA A 574 -21.00 -36.98 23.21
CA ALA A 574 -20.59 -36.70 24.58
C ALA A 574 -19.26 -35.93 24.62
N GLY A 575 -18.26 -36.36 23.85
CA GLY A 575 -16.98 -35.67 23.74
C GLY A 575 -17.13 -34.25 23.19
N LYS A 576 -17.95 -34.08 22.15
CA LYS A 576 -18.23 -32.76 21.55
C LYS A 576 -18.95 -31.82 22.53
N ARG A 577 -19.95 -32.31 23.27
CA ARG A 577 -20.65 -31.55 24.31
C ARG A 577 -19.72 -31.15 25.45
N PHE A 578 -18.83 -32.05 25.88
CA PHE A 578 -17.84 -31.75 26.92
C PHE A 578 -16.89 -30.64 26.48
N LEU A 579 -16.36 -30.72 25.24
CA LEU A 579 -15.52 -29.68 24.67
C LEU A 579 -16.27 -28.34 24.54
N GLN A 580 -17.51 -28.35 24.04
CA GLN A 580 -18.33 -27.13 23.92
C GLN A 580 -18.65 -26.52 25.28
N THR A 581 -18.99 -27.33 26.28
CA THR A 581 -19.27 -26.89 27.65
C THR A 581 -18.01 -26.33 28.30
N GLY A 582 -16.85 -26.97 28.10
CA GLY A 582 -15.56 -26.45 28.55
C GLY A 582 -15.20 -25.12 27.88
N HIS A 583 -15.47 -25.00 26.58
CA HIS A 583 -15.27 -23.75 25.85
C HIS A 583 -16.20 -22.64 26.36
N GLN A 584 -17.51 -22.93 26.54
CA GLN A 584 -18.48 -21.99 27.09
C GLN A 584 -18.14 -21.58 28.53
N LEU A 585 -17.80 -22.53 29.41
CA LEU A 585 -17.36 -22.22 30.77
C LEU A 585 -16.13 -21.32 30.77
N LEU A 586 -15.16 -21.55 29.88
CA LEU A 586 -13.96 -20.72 29.75
C LEU A 586 -14.28 -19.32 29.20
N TYR A 587 -15.29 -19.19 28.33
CA TYR A 587 -15.82 -17.89 27.89
C TYR A 587 -16.60 -17.18 29.01
N ASP A 588 -17.51 -17.87 29.70
CA ASP A 588 -18.29 -17.32 30.83
C ASP A 588 -17.40 -16.92 32.01
N LEU A 589 -16.31 -17.66 32.27
CA LEU A 589 -15.27 -17.31 33.25
C LEU A 589 -14.50 -16.04 32.84
N LYS A 590 -14.28 -15.82 31.54
CA LYS A 590 -13.66 -14.59 31.02
C LYS A 590 -14.59 -13.38 31.09
N GLU A 591 -15.90 -13.58 31.01
CA GLU A 591 -16.89 -12.49 31.06
C GLU A 591 -17.34 -12.11 32.48
N ASN A 592 -17.00 -12.91 33.50
CA ASN A 592 -17.29 -12.58 34.88
C ASN A 592 -16.26 -11.59 35.47
N VAL A 593 -16.72 -10.45 35.96
CA VAL A 593 -15.92 -9.30 36.46
C VAL A 593 -14.98 -9.68 37.62
N ILE A 594 -15.26 -10.76 38.36
CA ILE A 594 -14.49 -11.19 39.54
C ILE A 594 -13.33 -12.15 39.17
N THR A 595 -13.45 -12.88 38.06
CA THR A 595 -12.51 -13.95 37.70
C THR A 595 -11.08 -13.47 37.38
N PRO A 596 -10.87 -12.34 36.67
CA PRO A 596 -9.51 -11.84 36.41
C PRO A 596 -8.76 -11.49 37.70
N TYR A 597 -9.47 -11.03 38.73
CA TYR A 597 -8.88 -10.63 40.01
C TYR A 597 -8.37 -11.85 40.80
N VAL A 598 -9.14 -12.94 40.81
CA VAL A 598 -8.76 -14.19 41.49
C VAL A 598 -7.67 -14.95 40.74
N MET A 599 -7.65 -14.88 39.40
CA MET A 599 -6.63 -15.58 38.61
C MET A 599 -5.26 -14.91 38.67
N VAL A 600 -5.20 -13.59 38.87
CA VAL A 600 -3.94 -12.83 39.01
C VAL A 600 -3.34 -12.97 40.42
N GLU A 601 -4.13 -13.17 41.48
CA GLU A 601 -3.59 -13.44 42.82
C GLU A 601 -3.20 -14.91 43.04
N ALA A 602 -3.61 -15.83 42.16
CA ALA A 602 -3.34 -17.26 42.27
C ALA A 602 -2.15 -17.76 41.42
N MET A 603 -1.51 -16.90 40.63
CA MET A 603 -0.22 -17.14 39.94
C MET A 603 0.86 -16.29 40.58
#